data_AF-A0A2M6WFX4-F1
#
_entry.id   AF-A0A2M6WFX4-F1
#
_cell.length_a   1.000
_cell.length_b   1.000
_cell.length_c   1.000
_cell.angle_alpha   90.00
_cell.angle_beta   90.00
_cell.angle_gamma   90.00
#
_symmetry.space_group_name_H-M   'P 1'
#
loop_
_entity.id
_entity.type
_entity.pdbx_description
1 polymer ?
#
loop_
_entity_poly.entity_id
_entity_poly.type
_entity_poly.pdbx_seq_one_letter_code
_entity_poly.pdbx_strand_id
1 'polypeptide(L)'
;MVKVSTATLSADTLQDLYVQKKLSTWTIERLTGFSRSTAYARLKKCGIVPRDLATAHIKYPRDSYKGDDCDRAYLLGFTIGDLRVRRHGGERSKTISIGCASTKPAQIKLIKSLFSPYGRVWVGQRNREGKIFVEAFVDLSFGFLLTDERLKINWVFSKNEHFLSFLAGFTDAEGSVFISRNQAFVSWGNYNHELLSRIKSNLEKLGIQVGSVVSDHLQGYKDKDGYVRSADYHHLTCGRKKSVQMILTALQPLMRHTDKKRALSEALKNITIRNKQFGSINM
;
A
#
# COMPACT_ATOMS: atom_id res chain seq x y z
N MET A 1 -49.65 12.20 18.74
CA MET A 1 -48.49 11.48 19.30
C MET A 1 -48.99 10.26 20.04
N VAL A 2 -48.84 9.06 19.47
CA VAL A 2 -49.18 7.81 20.14
C VAL A 2 -48.02 7.45 21.07
N LYS A 3 -48.25 7.51 22.38
CA LYS A 3 -47.34 6.92 23.38
C LYS A 3 -47.41 5.41 23.22
N VAL A 4 -46.34 4.81 22.71
CA VAL A 4 -46.20 3.36 22.67
C VAL A 4 -45.84 2.87 24.08
N SER A 5 -46.72 2.02 24.59
CA SER A 5 -46.57 0.94 25.58
C SER A 5 -45.22 0.78 26.31
N THR A 6 -45.29 0.54 27.62
CA THR A 6 -44.24 0.02 28.53
C THR A 6 -43.75 -1.38 28.12
N ALA A 7 -43.29 -1.55 26.89
CA ALA A 7 -42.68 -2.79 26.41
C ALA A 7 -41.23 -2.82 26.87
N THR A 8 -40.89 -3.66 27.86
CA THR A 8 -39.50 -3.86 28.27
C THR A 8 -38.61 -4.15 27.07
N LEU A 9 -37.50 -3.42 26.94
CA LEU A 9 -36.45 -3.70 25.96
C LEU A 9 -35.93 -5.14 26.17
N SER A 10 -36.35 -6.06 25.29
CA SER A 10 -36.05 -7.49 25.40
C SER A 10 -34.63 -7.80 24.93
N ALA A 11 -34.13 -8.98 25.30
CA ALA A 11 -32.83 -9.47 24.84
C ALA A 11 -32.79 -9.60 23.31
N ASP A 12 -33.86 -10.13 22.70
CA ASP A 12 -33.96 -10.32 21.25
C ASP A 12 -33.96 -9.00 20.49
N THR A 13 -34.69 -7.99 21.00
CA THR A 13 -34.68 -6.64 20.42
C THR A 13 -33.28 -6.01 20.51
N LEU A 14 -32.55 -6.21 21.61
CA LEU A 14 -31.17 -5.74 21.73
C LEU A 14 -30.22 -6.51 20.81
N GLN A 15 -30.41 -7.81 20.64
CA GLN A 15 -29.61 -8.62 19.74
C GLN A 15 -29.77 -8.16 18.29
N ASP A 16 -31.01 -7.97 17.83
CA ASP A 16 -31.31 -7.44 16.50
C ASP A 16 -30.76 -6.00 16.32
N LEU A 17 -31.14 -5.06 17.20
CA LEU A 17 -30.77 -3.65 17.02
C LEU A 17 -29.27 -3.38 17.23
N TYR A 18 -28.66 -3.96 18.26
CA TYR A 18 -27.29 -3.65 18.67
C TYR A 18 -26.24 -4.54 18.00
N VAL A 19 -26.51 -5.85 17.88
CA VAL A 19 -25.54 -6.82 17.33
C VAL A 19 -25.70 -6.96 15.83
N GLN A 20 -26.90 -7.26 15.34
CA GLN A 20 -27.14 -7.51 13.91
C GLN A 20 -27.14 -6.20 13.10
N LYS A 21 -27.95 -5.22 13.51
CA LYS A 21 -28.09 -3.92 12.84
C LYS A 21 -27.01 -2.90 13.25
N LYS A 22 -26.15 -3.23 14.22
CA LYS A 22 -25.00 -2.42 14.69
C LYS A 22 -25.36 -0.99 15.14
N LEU A 23 -26.60 -0.73 15.54
CA LEU A 23 -27.07 0.61 15.91
C LEU A 23 -26.43 1.09 17.23
N SER A 24 -26.06 2.37 17.28
CA SER A 24 -25.52 2.96 18.51
C SER A 24 -26.59 3.01 19.61
N THR A 25 -26.20 3.05 20.89
CA THR A 25 -27.16 3.21 21.99
C THR A 25 -27.96 4.51 21.88
N TRP A 26 -27.40 5.55 21.27
CA TRP A 26 -28.10 6.80 20.95
C TRP A 26 -29.19 6.59 19.89
N THR A 27 -28.90 5.79 18.87
CA THR A 27 -29.88 5.45 17.83
C THR A 27 -30.98 4.57 18.41
N ILE A 28 -30.63 3.62 19.26
CA ILE A 28 -31.61 2.78 19.97
C ILE A 28 -32.50 3.63 20.86
N GLU A 29 -31.95 4.60 21.59
CA GLU A 29 -32.74 5.55 22.39
C GLU A 29 -33.73 6.34 21.54
N ARG A 30 -33.29 6.88 20.39
CA ARG A 30 -34.18 7.59 19.46
C ARG A 30 -35.28 6.69 18.87
N LEU A 31 -34.98 5.42 18.61
CA LEU A 31 -35.93 4.47 18.01
C LEU A 31 -36.92 3.90 19.02
N THR A 32 -36.48 3.68 20.25
CA THR A 32 -37.24 2.91 21.26
C THR A 32 -37.78 3.77 22.40
N GLY A 33 -37.27 4.99 22.57
CA GLY A 33 -37.59 5.88 23.69
C GLY A 33 -36.91 5.49 25.02
N PHE A 34 -36.21 4.36 25.08
CA PHE A 34 -35.44 3.97 26.27
C PHE A 34 -34.15 4.76 26.35
N SER A 35 -33.88 5.36 27.52
CA SER A 35 -32.64 6.12 27.73
C SER A 35 -31.42 5.26 27.41
N ARG A 36 -30.36 5.90 26.89
CA ARG A 36 -29.08 5.24 26.61
C ARG A 36 -28.57 4.41 27.80
N SER A 37 -28.71 4.92 29.02
CA SER A 37 -28.31 4.23 30.25
C SER A 37 -29.09 2.94 30.47
N THR A 38 -30.39 2.96 30.19
CA THR A 38 -31.25 1.77 30.26
C THR A 38 -30.85 0.73 29.22
N ALA A 39 -30.62 1.16 27.97
CA ALA A 39 -30.15 0.28 26.91
C ALA A 39 -28.80 -0.37 27.27
N TYR A 40 -27.86 0.41 27.83
CA TYR A 40 -26.54 -0.09 28.25
C TYR A 40 -26.61 -1.06 29.42
N ALA A 41 -27.41 -0.77 30.45
CA ALA A 41 -27.62 -1.67 31.58
C ALA A 41 -28.25 -3.00 31.13
N ARG A 42 -29.20 -2.95 30.18
CA ARG A 42 -29.83 -4.14 29.62
C ARG A 42 -28.89 -4.97 28.76
N LEU A 43 -28.03 -4.36 27.94
CA LEU A 43 -26.97 -5.08 27.21
C LEU A 43 -26.12 -5.92 28.16
N LYS A 44 -25.64 -5.32 29.26
CA LYS A 44 -24.88 -6.05 30.30
C LYS A 44 -25.70 -7.17 30.94
N LYS A 45 -26.95 -6.89 31.32
CA LYS A 45 -27.84 -7.89 31.95
C LYS A 45 -28.12 -9.08 31.03
N CYS A 46 -28.16 -8.86 29.72
CA CYS A 46 -28.36 -9.91 28.71
C CYS A 46 -27.06 -10.59 28.26
N GLY A 47 -25.91 -10.29 28.89
CA GLY A 47 -24.62 -10.87 28.51
C GLY A 47 -24.06 -10.36 27.17
N ILE A 48 -24.64 -9.30 26.59
CA ILE A 48 -24.16 -8.68 25.36
C ILE A 48 -23.06 -7.69 25.72
N VAL A 49 -21.82 -8.01 25.35
CA VAL A 49 -20.66 -7.15 25.62
C VAL A 49 -20.82 -5.83 24.85
N PRO A 50 -20.88 -4.67 25.53
CA PRO A 50 -20.93 -3.38 24.86
C PRO A 50 -19.66 -3.17 24.02
N ARG A 51 -19.83 -2.63 22.80
CA ARG A 51 -18.71 -2.24 21.95
C ARG A 51 -17.82 -1.25 22.68
N ASP A 52 -16.52 -1.44 22.55
CA ASP A 52 -15.55 -0.44 23.00
C ASP A 52 -15.74 0.90 22.27
N LEU A 53 -15.23 1.98 22.86
CA LEU A 53 -15.35 3.33 22.28
C LEU A 53 -14.79 3.39 20.85
N ALA A 54 -13.66 2.72 20.60
CA ALA A 54 -13.02 2.73 19.29
C ALA A 54 -13.95 2.14 18.20
N THR A 55 -14.63 1.04 18.52
CA THR A 55 -15.57 0.31 17.65
C THR A 55 -16.90 1.05 17.53
N ALA A 56 -17.39 1.65 18.62
CA ALA A 56 -18.64 2.40 18.63
C ALA A 56 -18.58 3.69 17.81
N HIS A 57 -17.38 4.29 17.67
CA HIS A 57 -17.15 5.53 16.91
C HIS A 57 -16.71 5.29 15.44
N ILE A 58 -16.63 4.04 14.98
CA ILE A 58 -16.33 3.74 13.56
C ILE A 58 -17.53 4.15 12.70
N LYS A 59 -17.41 5.28 12.00
CA LYS A 59 -18.43 5.74 11.04
C LYS A 59 -18.42 4.94 9.72
N TYR A 60 -17.26 4.44 9.31
CA TYR A 60 -17.07 3.77 8.01
C TYR A 60 -16.60 2.34 8.23
N PRO A 61 -17.30 1.33 7.66
CA PRO A 61 -16.88 -0.05 7.78
C PRO A 61 -15.48 -0.25 7.21
N ARG A 62 -14.76 -1.19 7.81
CA ARG A 62 -13.41 -1.59 7.41
C ARG A 62 -13.39 -3.10 7.38
N ASP A 63 -12.90 -3.64 6.28
CA ASP A 63 -12.75 -5.07 6.09
C ASP A 63 -11.29 -5.46 6.32
N SER A 64 -11.09 -6.64 6.90
CA SER A 64 -9.76 -7.20 7.05
C SER A 64 -9.14 -7.53 5.70
N TYR A 65 -7.82 -7.51 5.65
CA TYR A 65 -7.00 -7.91 4.53
C TYR A 65 -7.29 -9.36 4.15
N LYS A 66 -7.53 -9.60 2.85
CA LYS A 66 -7.89 -10.91 2.28
C LYS A 66 -6.95 -11.35 1.14
N GLY A 67 -5.88 -10.59 0.90
CA GLY A 67 -4.90 -10.93 -0.13
C GLY A 67 -4.00 -12.09 0.29
N ASP A 68 -3.36 -12.70 -0.69
CA ASP A 68 -2.37 -13.76 -0.48
C ASP A 68 -0.97 -13.19 -0.15
N ASP A 69 0.01 -14.07 0.02
CA ASP A 69 1.39 -13.65 0.31
C ASP A 69 2.04 -12.87 -0.84
N CYS A 70 1.61 -13.06 -2.09
CA CYS A 70 2.08 -12.28 -3.24
C CYS A 70 1.53 -10.85 -3.20
N ASP A 71 0.23 -10.68 -2.96
CA ASP A 71 -0.40 -9.38 -2.73
C ASP A 71 0.26 -8.65 -1.55
N ARG A 72 0.57 -9.39 -0.48
CA ARG A 72 1.20 -8.85 0.72
C ARG A 72 2.63 -8.40 0.43
N ALA A 73 3.39 -9.20 -0.31
CA ALA A 73 4.74 -8.86 -0.77
C ALA A 73 4.73 -7.61 -1.67
N TYR A 74 3.78 -7.52 -2.60
CA TYR A 74 3.57 -6.33 -3.42
C TYR A 74 3.33 -5.08 -2.57
N LEU A 75 2.40 -5.15 -1.61
CA LEU A 75 2.09 -4.03 -0.73
C LEU A 75 3.30 -3.61 0.12
N LEU A 76 4.12 -4.56 0.59
CA LEU A 76 5.36 -4.26 1.30
C LEU A 76 6.35 -3.49 0.43
N GLY A 77 6.60 -3.97 -0.79
CA GLY A 77 7.49 -3.28 -1.74
C GLY A 77 7.02 -1.86 -2.06
N PHE A 78 5.73 -1.70 -2.34
CA PHE A 78 5.14 -0.39 -2.63
C PHE A 78 5.20 0.55 -1.41
N THR A 79 5.00 -0.01 -0.21
CA THR A 79 5.00 0.75 1.04
C THR A 79 6.38 1.28 1.42
N ILE A 80 7.46 0.55 1.11
CA ILE A 80 8.83 0.98 1.42
C ILE A 80 9.20 2.26 0.67
N GLY A 81 8.70 2.44 -0.56
CA GLY A 81 8.99 3.63 -1.35
C GLY A 81 8.05 4.80 -1.03
N ASP A 82 6.76 4.64 -1.35
CA ASP A 82 5.87 5.80 -1.50
C ASP A 82 4.88 6.03 -0.34
N LEU A 83 4.69 5.05 0.55
CA LEU A 83 3.60 5.10 1.54
C LEU A 83 4.09 5.44 2.95
N ARG A 84 3.41 6.41 3.54
CA ARG A 84 3.44 6.65 4.98
C ARG A 84 2.37 5.78 5.66
N VAL A 85 2.81 4.89 6.54
CA VAL A 85 1.93 3.99 7.30
C VAL A 85 2.10 4.24 8.80
N ARG A 86 0.98 4.40 9.51
CA ARG A 86 0.98 4.68 10.96
C ARG A 86 -0.33 4.25 11.61
N ARG A 87 -0.32 4.09 12.93
CA ARG A 87 -1.57 4.01 13.71
C ARG A 87 -2.24 5.39 13.76
N HIS A 88 -3.50 5.46 13.36
CA HIS A 88 -4.24 6.71 13.24
C HIS A 88 -4.66 7.22 14.62
N GLY A 89 -4.07 8.31 15.10
CA GLY A 89 -4.39 8.88 16.42
C GLY A 89 -3.64 8.22 17.59
N GLY A 90 -2.51 7.53 17.31
CA GLY A 90 -1.61 7.00 18.35
C GLY A 90 -1.66 5.48 18.53
N GLU A 91 -0.87 4.97 19.47
CA GLU A 91 -0.59 3.53 19.62
C GLU A 91 -1.83 2.67 19.94
N ARG A 92 -2.76 3.22 20.74
CA ARG A 92 -3.99 2.51 21.14
C ARG A 92 -5.04 2.43 20.02
N SER A 93 -4.77 3.06 18.87
CA SER A 93 -5.71 3.06 17.75
C SER A 93 -5.84 1.70 17.10
N LYS A 94 -7.08 1.32 16.80
CA LYS A 94 -7.45 0.15 15.99
C LYS A 94 -7.52 0.48 14.49
N THR A 95 -6.96 1.62 14.08
CA THR A 95 -7.00 2.11 12.71
C THR A 95 -5.60 2.34 12.21
N ILE A 96 -5.28 1.77 11.05
CA ILE A 96 -4.06 2.06 10.33
C ILE A 96 -4.38 3.09 9.26
N SER A 97 -3.61 4.18 9.25
CA SER A 97 -3.64 5.20 8.22
C SER A 97 -2.48 4.93 7.25
N ILE A 98 -2.82 4.82 5.97
CA ILE A 98 -1.89 4.55 4.87
C ILE A 98 -2.07 5.65 3.84
N GLY A 99 -1.04 6.43 3.54
CA GLY A 99 -1.21 7.52 2.59
C GLY A 99 0.07 8.05 2.00
N CYS A 100 -0.09 8.83 0.94
CA CYS A 100 0.98 9.61 0.32
C CYS A 100 0.43 10.90 -0.27
N ALA A 101 1.32 11.74 -0.79
CA ALA A 101 0.97 12.89 -1.59
C ALA A 101 1.57 12.74 -2.98
N SER A 102 0.79 13.00 -4.03
CA SER A 102 1.29 12.89 -5.40
C SER A 102 0.68 13.93 -6.33
N THR A 103 1.45 14.37 -7.31
CA THR A 103 0.97 15.17 -8.45
C THR A 103 0.44 14.27 -9.58
N LYS A 104 0.67 12.95 -9.50
CA LYS A 104 0.33 11.99 -10.56
C LYS A 104 -1.05 11.37 -10.30
N PRO A 105 -2.04 11.54 -11.21
CA PRO A 105 -3.35 10.91 -11.06
C PRO A 105 -3.30 9.38 -10.99
N ALA A 106 -2.35 8.76 -11.69
CA ALA A 106 -2.15 7.31 -11.69
C ALA A 106 -1.81 6.77 -10.29
N GLN A 107 -1.00 7.49 -9.51
CA GLN A 107 -0.66 7.12 -8.13
C GLN A 107 -1.89 7.16 -7.22
N ILE A 108 -2.70 8.22 -7.34
CA ILE A 108 -3.93 8.37 -6.55
C ILE A 108 -4.92 7.25 -6.90
N LYS A 109 -5.05 6.92 -8.19
CA LYS A 109 -5.90 5.83 -8.66
C LYS A 109 -5.42 4.48 -8.12
N LEU A 110 -4.11 4.24 -8.13
CA LEU A 110 -3.51 3.03 -7.58
C LEU A 110 -3.85 2.86 -6.11
N ILE A 111 -3.59 3.88 -5.28
CA ILE A 111 -3.87 3.82 -3.83
C ILE A 111 -5.36 3.60 -3.57
N LYS A 112 -6.25 4.29 -4.30
CA LYS A 112 -7.69 4.00 -4.22
C LYS A 112 -7.99 2.54 -4.48
N SER A 113 -7.46 1.99 -5.58
CA SER A 113 -7.74 0.60 -5.96
C SER A 113 -7.20 -0.43 -4.95
N LEU A 114 -6.06 -0.16 -4.33
CA LEU A 114 -5.43 -1.06 -3.36
C LEU A 114 -6.20 -1.13 -2.04
N PHE A 115 -6.79 -0.01 -1.59
CA PHE A 115 -7.32 0.09 -0.23
C PHE A 115 -8.83 0.36 -0.13
N SER A 116 -9.51 0.81 -1.20
CA SER A 116 -10.97 1.00 -1.16
C SER A 116 -11.78 -0.27 -0.87
N PRO A 117 -11.32 -1.49 -1.22
CA PRO A 117 -12.02 -2.71 -0.79
C PRO A 117 -12.00 -2.94 0.72
N TYR A 118 -11.04 -2.34 1.44
CA TYR A 118 -10.75 -2.62 2.85
C TYR A 118 -11.14 -1.49 3.80
N GLY A 119 -11.34 -0.29 3.28
CA GLY A 119 -11.69 0.85 4.11
C GLY A 119 -11.91 2.12 3.33
N ARG A 120 -12.21 3.19 4.06
CA ARG A 120 -12.42 4.50 3.46
C ARG A 120 -11.09 5.04 2.93
N VAL A 121 -11.10 5.45 1.67
CA VAL A 121 -10.02 6.24 1.07
C VAL A 121 -10.47 7.69 0.95
N TRP A 122 -9.83 8.57 1.71
CA TRP A 122 -9.99 10.01 1.60
C TRP A 122 -9.02 10.58 0.57
N VAL A 123 -9.50 11.51 -0.24
CA VAL A 123 -8.68 12.28 -1.19
C VAL A 123 -8.90 13.75 -0.92
N GLY A 124 -7.80 14.43 -0.61
CA GLY A 124 -7.79 15.86 -0.35
C GLY A 124 -7.83 16.70 -1.61
N GLN A 125 -7.80 18.01 -1.41
CA GLN A 125 -7.60 18.98 -2.48
C GLN A 125 -6.12 19.10 -2.85
N ARG A 126 -5.84 19.73 -3.99
CA ARG A 126 -4.48 20.08 -4.38
C ARG A 126 -3.93 21.11 -3.39
N ASN A 127 -2.72 20.87 -2.88
CA ASN A 127 -1.99 21.87 -2.11
C ASN A 127 -1.34 22.91 -3.06
N ARG A 128 -0.64 23.90 -2.48
CA ARG A 128 0.06 24.96 -3.24
C ARG A 128 1.13 24.41 -4.20
N GLU A 129 1.69 23.24 -3.92
CA GLU A 129 2.67 22.54 -4.76
C GLU A 129 2.01 21.64 -5.82
N GLY A 130 0.67 21.67 -5.94
CA GLY A 130 -0.10 20.85 -6.88
C GLY A 130 -0.25 19.37 -6.48
N LYS A 131 0.27 18.96 -5.32
CA LYS A 131 0.14 17.59 -4.80
C LYS A 131 -1.23 17.36 -4.20
N ILE A 132 -1.79 16.18 -4.44
CA ILE A 132 -3.04 15.71 -3.84
C ILE A 132 -2.68 14.68 -2.77
N PHE A 133 -3.18 14.89 -1.56
CA PHE A 133 -3.06 13.91 -0.49
C PHE A 133 -4.13 12.83 -0.64
N VAL A 134 -3.72 11.57 -0.50
CA VAL A 134 -4.61 10.42 -0.43
C VAL A 134 -4.28 9.61 0.82
N GLU A 135 -5.30 9.27 1.59
CA GLU A 135 -5.16 8.53 2.85
C GLU A 135 -6.27 7.49 2.98
N ALA A 136 -5.88 6.23 3.11
CA ALA A 136 -6.75 5.11 3.41
C ALA A 136 -6.76 4.81 4.90
N PHE A 137 -7.94 4.47 5.43
CA PHE A 137 -8.15 4.09 6.82
C PHE A 137 -8.63 2.65 6.89
N VAL A 138 -7.72 1.73 7.25
CA VAL A 138 -7.95 0.28 7.28
C VAL A 138 -7.87 -0.26 8.71
N ASP A 139 -8.19 -1.53 8.91
CA ASP A 139 -8.13 -2.19 10.22
C ASP A 139 -6.69 -2.67 10.56
N LEU A 140 -6.56 -3.42 11.66
CA LEU A 140 -5.26 -3.89 12.15
C LEU A 140 -4.68 -5.07 11.37
N SER A 141 -5.44 -5.71 10.47
CA SER A 141 -4.91 -6.79 9.62
C SER A 141 -3.82 -6.28 8.65
N PHE A 142 -3.79 -4.97 8.37
CA PHE A 142 -2.71 -4.29 7.64
C PHE A 142 -1.47 -3.97 8.51
N GLY A 143 -1.41 -4.49 9.74
CA GLY A 143 -0.31 -4.25 10.67
C GLY A 143 1.06 -4.61 10.11
N PHE A 144 1.13 -5.55 9.16
CA PHE A 144 2.35 -5.93 8.45
C PHE A 144 3.00 -4.77 7.67
N LEU A 145 2.27 -3.68 7.41
CA LEU A 145 2.79 -2.47 6.76
C LEU A 145 3.38 -1.43 7.74
N LEU A 146 3.28 -1.63 9.05
CA LEU A 146 3.91 -0.76 10.04
C LEU A 146 5.43 -0.99 10.08
N THR A 147 6.21 0.04 10.42
CA THR A 147 7.70 0.02 10.38
C THR A 147 8.31 -1.22 11.02
N ASP A 148 7.91 -1.57 12.24
CA ASP A 148 8.52 -2.66 13.00
C ASP A 148 8.33 -4.03 12.31
N GLU A 149 7.18 -4.20 11.65
CA GLU A 149 6.87 -5.42 10.89
C GLU A 149 7.48 -5.39 9.49
N ARG A 150 7.61 -4.20 8.88
CA ARG A 150 8.27 -4.01 7.57
C ARG A 150 9.75 -4.39 7.59
N LEU A 151 10.41 -4.38 8.74
CA LEU A 151 11.80 -4.85 8.84
C LEU A 151 11.89 -6.39 8.73
N LYS A 152 10.79 -7.11 8.96
CA LYS A 152 10.73 -8.59 8.91
C LYS A 152 10.40 -9.12 7.50
N ILE A 153 10.97 -8.51 6.45
CA ILE A 153 10.70 -8.87 5.04
C ILE A 153 11.51 -10.08 4.53
N ASN A 154 12.22 -10.82 5.38
CA ASN A 154 13.08 -11.93 4.93
C ASN A 154 12.32 -13.01 4.15
N TRP A 155 11.08 -13.30 4.53
CA TRP A 155 10.21 -14.27 3.85
C TRP A 155 9.87 -13.87 2.40
N VAL A 156 9.97 -12.57 2.05
CA VAL A 156 9.75 -12.10 0.70
C VAL A 156 10.85 -12.58 -0.24
N PHE A 157 12.07 -12.72 0.26
CA PHE A 157 13.24 -13.11 -0.54
C PHE A 157 13.51 -14.62 -0.51
N SER A 158 12.64 -15.42 0.12
CA SER A 158 12.82 -16.88 0.19
C SER A 158 12.17 -17.63 -0.98
N LYS A 159 11.20 -17.01 -1.67
CA LYS A 159 10.52 -17.58 -2.85
C LYS A 159 10.51 -16.59 -4.00
N ASN A 160 10.65 -17.10 -5.22
CA ASN A 160 10.68 -16.28 -6.43
C ASN A 160 9.37 -15.50 -6.64
N GLU A 161 8.21 -16.13 -6.41
CA GLU A 161 6.89 -15.47 -6.56
C GLU A 161 6.69 -14.29 -5.61
N HIS A 162 7.10 -14.43 -4.34
CA HIS A 162 7.04 -13.37 -3.34
C HIS A 162 8.02 -12.26 -3.71
N PHE A 163 9.25 -12.61 -4.07
CA PHE A 163 10.28 -11.65 -4.46
C PHE A 163 9.86 -10.82 -5.68
N LEU A 164 9.33 -11.46 -6.72
CA LEU A 164 8.87 -10.76 -7.92
C LEU A 164 7.66 -9.86 -7.63
N SER A 165 6.74 -10.32 -6.78
CA SER A 165 5.58 -9.49 -6.36
C SER A 165 6.03 -8.27 -5.57
N PHE A 166 6.98 -8.45 -4.64
CA PHE A 166 7.62 -7.35 -3.92
C PHE A 166 8.35 -6.40 -4.86
N LEU A 167 9.16 -6.93 -5.78
CA LEU A 167 9.89 -6.11 -6.72
C LEU A 167 8.94 -5.32 -7.63
N ALA A 168 7.79 -5.88 -8.01
CA ALA A 168 6.77 -5.16 -8.76
C ALA A 168 6.19 -3.97 -7.96
N GLY A 169 5.85 -4.18 -6.68
CA GLY A 169 5.38 -3.11 -5.80
C GLY A 169 6.46 -2.04 -5.57
N PHE A 170 7.70 -2.47 -5.33
CA PHE A 170 8.83 -1.56 -5.18
C PHE A 170 9.14 -0.80 -6.46
N THR A 171 8.95 -1.42 -7.63
CA THR A 171 9.11 -0.77 -8.95
C THR A 171 8.01 0.25 -9.21
N ASP A 172 6.78 -0.02 -8.81
CA ASP A 172 5.67 0.93 -8.92
C ASP A 172 5.93 2.21 -8.10
N ALA A 173 6.61 2.09 -6.95
CA ALA A 173 7.01 3.22 -6.11
C ALA A 173 8.32 3.89 -6.58
N GLU A 174 9.44 3.18 -6.50
CA GLU A 174 10.80 3.72 -6.67
C GLU A 174 11.43 3.42 -8.03
N GLY A 175 10.86 2.47 -8.78
CA GLY A 175 11.44 1.98 -10.02
C GLY A 175 11.23 2.94 -11.18
N SER A 176 12.22 3.04 -12.06
CA SER A 176 12.16 3.81 -13.30
C SER A 176 12.44 2.91 -14.49
N VAL A 177 11.50 2.85 -15.42
CA VAL A 177 11.67 2.21 -16.73
C VAL A 177 11.74 3.32 -17.77
N PHE A 178 12.80 3.35 -18.56
CA PHE A 178 13.02 4.42 -19.52
C PHE A 178 13.86 3.95 -20.71
N ILE A 179 13.87 4.77 -21.77
CA ILE A 179 14.71 4.56 -22.94
C ILE A 179 15.71 5.70 -23.01
N SER A 180 17.00 5.38 -23.11
CA SER A 180 18.08 6.35 -23.30
C SER A 180 19.01 5.87 -24.40
N ARG A 181 19.45 6.78 -25.28
CA ARG A 181 20.30 6.45 -26.44
C ARG A 181 19.78 5.25 -27.25
N ASN A 182 18.45 5.21 -27.44
CA ASN A 182 17.71 4.12 -28.09
C ASN A 182 17.86 2.75 -27.40
N GLN A 183 18.10 2.69 -26.09
CA GLN A 183 18.18 1.45 -25.32
C GLN A 183 17.26 1.51 -24.10
N ALA A 184 16.55 0.41 -23.82
CA ALA A 184 15.72 0.27 -22.63
C ALA A 184 16.56 0.02 -21.37
N PHE A 185 16.16 0.65 -20.26
CA PHE A 185 16.78 0.51 -18.94
C PHE A 185 15.70 0.33 -17.87
N VAL A 186 16.11 -0.32 -16.78
CA VAL A 186 15.38 -0.32 -15.49
C VAL A 186 16.34 0.13 -14.41
N SER A 187 15.88 1.01 -13.53
CA SER A 187 16.64 1.50 -12.38
C SER A 187 15.79 1.57 -11.14
N TRP A 188 16.37 1.33 -9.97
CA TRP A 188 15.76 1.53 -8.66
C TRP A 188 16.70 2.39 -7.81
N GLY A 189 16.16 3.45 -7.22
CA GLY A 189 16.87 4.29 -6.26
C GLY A 189 16.35 4.07 -4.85
N ASN A 190 17.24 4.07 -3.85
CA ASN A 190 16.83 4.05 -2.44
C ASN A 190 17.97 4.47 -1.51
N TYR A 191 17.63 5.00 -0.34
CA TYR A 191 18.60 5.25 0.74
C TYR A 191 19.08 3.94 1.41
N ASN A 192 18.32 2.85 1.32
CA ASN A 192 18.70 1.57 1.90
C ASN A 192 19.56 0.74 0.92
N HIS A 193 20.89 0.86 1.05
CA HIS A 193 21.86 0.08 0.27
C HIS A 193 21.69 -1.43 0.42
N GLU A 194 21.41 -1.91 1.64
CA GLU A 194 21.25 -3.34 1.92
C GLU A 194 20.04 -3.92 1.17
N LEU A 195 18.93 -3.19 1.12
CA LEU A 195 17.75 -3.59 0.35
C LEU A 195 18.07 -3.73 -1.14
N LEU A 196 18.75 -2.75 -1.73
CA LEU A 196 19.16 -2.81 -3.14
C LEU A 196 20.12 -3.98 -3.40
N SER A 197 21.04 -4.25 -2.47
CA SER A 197 21.97 -5.39 -2.55
C SER A 197 21.23 -6.73 -2.50
N ARG A 198 20.19 -6.84 -1.67
CA ARG A 198 19.32 -8.02 -1.60
C ARG A 198 18.49 -8.20 -2.87
N ILE A 199 17.96 -7.13 -3.44
CA ILE A 199 17.27 -7.15 -4.74
C ILE A 199 18.22 -7.66 -5.83
N LYS A 200 19.44 -7.09 -5.90
CA LYS A 200 20.48 -7.54 -6.83
C LYS A 200 20.75 -9.05 -6.69
N SER A 201 21.04 -9.52 -5.47
CA SER A 201 21.33 -10.94 -5.24
C SER A 201 20.19 -11.86 -5.67
N ASN A 202 18.93 -11.47 -5.45
CA ASN A 202 17.79 -12.27 -5.87
C ASN A 202 17.56 -12.24 -7.38
N LEU A 203 17.81 -11.12 -8.06
CA LEU A 203 17.84 -11.08 -9.52
C LEU A 203 18.92 -12.00 -10.10
N GLU A 204 20.12 -12.00 -9.49
CA GLU A 204 21.22 -12.87 -9.93
C GLU A 204 20.90 -14.36 -9.75
N LYS A 205 20.21 -14.74 -8.66
CA LYS A 205 19.69 -16.11 -8.47
C LYS A 205 18.68 -16.54 -9.53
N LEU A 206 17.96 -15.58 -10.13
CA LEU A 206 17.07 -15.82 -11.28
C LEU A 206 17.81 -15.82 -12.63
N GLY A 207 19.15 -15.76 -12.63
CA GLY A 207 19.95 -15.66 -13.83
C GLY A 207 19.92 -14.26 -14.49
N ILE A 208 19.40 -13.25 -13.80
CA ILE A 208 19.29 -11.88 -14.30
C ILE A 208 20.50 -11.09 -13.83
N GLN A 209 21.41 -10.80 -14.77
CA GLN A 209 22.59 -9.99 -14.47
C GLN A 209 22.24 -8.50 -14.45
N VAL A 210 22.54 -7.83 -13.34
CA VAL A 210 22.33 -6.39 -13.13
C VAL A 210 23.65 -5.73 -12.74
N GLY A 211 23.72 -4.39 -12.83
CA GLY A 211 24.91 -3.65 -12.40
C GLY A 211 25.15 -3.73 -10.89
N SER A 212 26.27 -3.18 -10.45
CA SER A 212 26.53 -2.96 -9.02
C SER A 212 25.58 -1.91 -8.46
N VAL A 213 25.36 -1.95 -7.14
CA VAL A 213 24.72 -0.83 -6.43
C VAL A 213 25.76 0.30 -6.32
N VAL A 214 25.38 1.52 -6.72
CA VAL A 214 26.27 2.68 -6.76
C VAL A 214 25.64 3.84 -5.99
N SER A 215 26.44 4.59 -5.23
CA SER A 215 26.00 5.85 -4.61
C SER A 215 26.06 6.99 -5.63
N ASP A 216 24.94 7.67 -5.86
CA ASP A 216 24.85 8.77 -6.85
C ASP A 216 24.94 10.15 -6.17
N HIS A 217 24.28 10.29 -5.02
CA HIS A 217 24.26 11.55 -4.27
C HIS A 217 24.64 11.31 -2.82
N LEU A 218 25.83 11.79 -2.46
CA LEU A 218 26.33 11.70 -1.09
C LEU A 218 25.54 12.64 -0.17
N GLN A 219 25.54 12.30 1.12
CA GLN A 219 25.02 13.14 2.18
C GLN A 219 25.59 14.58 2.06
N GLY A 220 24.72 15.57 2.22
CA GLY A 220 25.07 16.99 2.07
C GLY A 220 24.98 17.52 0.64
N TYR A 221 24.75 16.68 -0.37
CA TYR A 221 24.47 17.16 -1.73
C TYR A 221 23.20 18.02 -1.74
N LYS A 222 23.31 19.21 -2.32
CA LYS A 222 22.20 20.15 -2.52
C LYS A 222 21.73 20.06 -3.97
N ASP A 223 20.47 19.67 -4.16
CA ASP A 223 19.91 19.60 -5.51
C ASP A 223 19.56 20.99 -6.06
N LYS A 224 19.13 21.02 -7.33
CA LYS A 224 18.70 22.23 -8.06
C LYS A 224 17.50 22.93 -7.41
N ASP A 225 16.72 22.20 -6.62
CA ASP A 225 15.54 22.69 -5.91
C ASP A 225 15.89 23.14 -4.47
N GLY A 226 17.19 23.08 -4.11
CA GLY A 226 17.74 23.53 -2.85
C GLY A 226 17.64 22.51 -1.72
N TYR A 227 17.17 21.29 -1.98
CA TYR A 227 17.04 20.23 -1.00
C TYR A 227 18.40 19.62 -0.68
N VAL A 228 18.77 19.61 0.60
CA VAL A 228 19.99 18.99 1.10
C VAL A 228 19.69 17.57 1.56
N ARG A 229 20.39 16.59 1.00
CA ARG A 229 20.20 15.19 1.37
C ARG A 229 20.79 14.88 2.74
N SER A 230 20.00 14.24 3.60
CA SER A 230 20.40 13.83 4.94
C SER A 230 21.17 12.51 4.99
N ALA A 231 21.17 11.74 3.90
CA ALA A 231 21.86 10.46 3.77
C ALA A 231 22.25 10.18 2.31
N ASP A 232 23.14 9.20 2.11
CA ASP A 232 23.57 8.74 0.79
C ASP A 232 22.41 8.09 0.03
N TYR A 233 22.27 8.43 -1.25
CA TYR A 233 21.28 7.84 -2.14
C TYR A 233 21.94 6.88 -3.11
N HIS A 234 21.44 5.65 -3.14
CA HIS A 234 22.01 4.55 -3.91
C HIS A 234 21.11 4.15 -5.06
N HIS A 235 21.71 3.62 -6.13
CA HIS A 235 21.03 3.16 -7.34
C HIS A 235 21.46 1.75 -7.73
N LEU A 236 20.48 0.96 -8.16
CA LEU A 236 20.69 -0.29 -8.87
C LEU A 236 20.12 -0.14 -10.29
N THR A 237 20.96 -0.25 -11.31
CA THR A 237 20.55 -0.04 -12.71
C THR A 237 20.88 -1.26 -13.57
N CYS A 238 19.97 -1.60 -14.49
CA CYS A 238 20.14 -2.64 -15.49
C CYS A 238 19.93 -2.04 -16.89
N GLY A 239 20.95 -2.14 -17.74
CA GLY A 239 20.88 -1.77 -19.16
C GLY A 239 21.16 -2.93 -20.12
N ARG A 240 21.49 -4.12 -19.60
CA ARG A 240 21.76 -5.28 -20.45
C ARG A 240 20.45 -5.76 -21.07
N LYS A 241 20.35 -5.69 -22.40
CA LYS A 241 19.12 -5.98 -23.18
C LYS A 241 18.39 -7.25 -22.71
N LYS A 242 19.10 -8.39 -22.60
CA LYS A 242 18.53 -9.67 -22.14
C LYS A 242 17.97 -9.58 -20.71
N SER A 243 18.75 -9.06 -19.78
CA SER A 243 18.33 -8.89 -18.38
C SER A 243 17.15 -7.94 -18.23
N VAL A 244 17.17 -6.80 -18.94
CA VAL A 244 16.04 -5.86 -18.97
C VAL A 244 14.79 -6.56 -19.49
N GLN A 245 14.88 -7.29 -20.60
CA GLN A 245 13.75 -8.05 -21.13
C GLN A 245 13.20 -9.03 -20.10
N MET A 246 14.06 -9.82 -19.45
CA MET A 246 13.66 -10.78 -18.41
C MET A 246 12.95 -10.09 -17.23
N ILE A 247 13.49 -8.97 -16.74
CA ILE A 247 12.88 -8.18 -15.66
C ILE A 247 11.51 -7.69 -16.09
N LEU A 248 11.42 -7.01 -17.24
CA LEU A 248 10.17 -6.39 -17.68
C LEU A 248 9.09 -7.45 -17.96
N THR A 249 9.45 -8.59 -18.55
CA THR A 249 8.51 -9.71 -18.77
C THR A 249 8.02 -10.29 -17.44
N ALA A 250 8.90 -10.47 -16.45
CA ALA A 250 8.51 -10.99 -15.13
C ALA A 250 7.62 -10.01 -14.34
N LEU A 251 7.88 -8.70 -14.45
CA LEU A 251 7.13 -7.68 -13.69
C LEU A 251 5.81 -7.26 -14.36
N GLN A 252 5.69 -7.37 -15.69
CA GLN A 252 4.51 -6.92 -16.45
C GLN A 252 3.15 -7.37 -15.87
N PRO A 253 2.96 -8.66 -15.50
CA PRO A 253 1.67 -9.11 -14.95
C PRO A 253 1.44 -8.65 -13.50
N LEU A 254 2.51 -8.33 -12.75
CA LEU A 254 2.46 -8.04 -11.32
C LEU A 254 2.33 -6.54 -11.01
N MET A 255 2.85 -5.67 -11.88
CA MET A 255 2.77 -4.22 -11.72
C MET A 255 1.33 -3.69 -11.89
N ARG A 256 1.01 -2.66 -11.10
CA ARG A 256 -0.34 -2.07 -11.02
C ARG A 256 -0.35 -0.58 -11.32
N HIS A 257 0.79 0.13 -11.26
CA HIS A 257 0.85 1.55 -11.61
C HIS A 257 0.76 1.78 -13.13
N THR A 258 -0.33 2.40 -13.59
CA THR A 258 -0.65 2.49 -15.03
C THR A 258 0.42 3.19 -15.88
N ASP A 259 1.05 4.25 -15.37
CA ASP A 259 2.10 4.95 -16.12
C ASP A 259 3.38 4.13 -16.23
N LYS A 260 3.69 3.33 -15.20
CA LYS A 260 4.88 2.46 -15.18
C LYS A 260 4.67 1.27 -16.10
N LYS A 261 3.45 0.70 -16.12
CA LYS A 261 3.07 -0.33 -17.10
C LYS A 261 3.18 0.15 -18.54
N ARG A 262 2.85 1.41 -18.81
CA ARG A 262 3.03 2.04 -20.13
C ARG A 262 4.50 2.14 -20.50
N ALA A 263 5.34 2.71 -19.62
CA ALA A 263 6.78 2.81 -19.84
C ALA A 263 7.44 1.43 -20.03
N LEU A 264 7.01 0.42 -19.26
CA LEU A 264 7.40 -0.98 -19.43
C LEU A 264 7.05 -1.52 -20.81
N SER A 265 5.84 -1.23 -21.29
CA SER A 265 5.37 -1.70 -22.61
C SER A 265 6.16 -1.04 -23.75
N GLU A 266 6.46 0.25 -23.63
CA GLU A 266 7.33 0.98 -24.56
C GLU A 266 8.75 0.43 -24.58
N ALA A 267 9.31 0.11 -23.41
CA ALA A 267 10.63 -0.50 -23.28
C ALA A 267 10.69 -1.91 -23.89
N LEU A 268 9.68 -2.76 -23.68
CA LEU A 268 9.58 -4.06 -24.34
C LEU A 268 9.47 -3.93 -25.87
N LYS A 269 8.70 -2.95 -26.35
CA LYS A 269 8.60 -2.62 -27.78
C LYS A 269 9.96 -2.18 -28.35
N ASN A 270 10.70 -1.33 -27.63
CA ASN A 270 12.06 -0.93 -28.02
C ASN A 270 12.99 -2.14 -28.17
N ILE A 271 12.99 -3.06 -27.20
CA ILE A 271 13.81 -4.28 -27.24
C ILE A 271 13.42 -5.14 -28.47
N THR A 272 12.12 -5.31 -28.70
CA THR A 272 11.62 -6.08 -29.86
C THR A 272 12.08 -5.50 -31.19
N ILE A 273 11.96 -4.18 -31.37
CA ILE A 273 12.41 -3.49 -32.58
C ILE A 273 13.92 -3.69 -32.78
N ARG A 274 14.72 -3.52 -31.72
CA ARG A 274 16.17 -3.69 -31.80
C ARG A 274 16.60 -5.13 -32.09
N ASN A 275 15.87 -6.12 -31.57
CA ASN A 275 16.11 -7.52 -31.89
C ASN A 275 15.86 -7.81 -33.37
N LYS A 276 14.85 -7.17 -33.98
CA LYS A 276 14.61 -7.27 -35.43
C LYS A 276 15.69 -6.58 -36.26
N GLN A 277 16.19 -5.43 -35.82
CA GLN A 277 17.18 -4.63 -36.57
C GLN A 277 18.60 -5.16 -36.48
N PHE A 278 19.05 -5.57 -35.29
CA PHE A 278 20.45 -5.91 -35.02
C PHE A 278 20.64 -7.38 -34.63
N GLY A 279 19.59 -8.19 -34.77
CA GLY A 279 19.58 -9.58 -34.34
C GLY A 279 19.46 -9.76 -32.82
N SER A 280 19.17 -11.00 -32.45
CA SER A 280 19.12 -11.47 -31.07
C SER A 280 20.53 -11.72 -30.56
N ILE A 281 21.33 -10.68 -30.39
CA ILE A 281 22.71 -10.84 -29.88
C ILE A 281 22.65 -11.47 -28.48
N ASN A 282 23.04 -12.75 -28.43
CA ASN A 282 23.16 -13.66 -27.27
C ASN A 282 21.87 -13.82 -26.44
N MET A 283 20.87 -14.53 -27.00
CA MET A 283 19.90 -15.29 -26.18
C MET A 283 20.63 -16.34 -25.35
#